data_AF-A0A970F3V3-F1
#
_entry.id   AF-A0A970F3V3-F1
#
_cell.length_a   1.000
_cell.length_b   1.000
_cell.length_c   1.000
_cell.angle_alpha   90.00
_cell.angle_beta   90.00
_cell.angle_gamma   90.00
#
_symmetry.space_group_name_H-M   'P 1'
#
loop_
_entity.id
_entity.type
_entity.pdbx_description
1 polymer ?
#
loop_
_entity_poly.entity_id
_entity_poly.type
_entity_poly.pdbx_seq_one_letter_code
_entity_poly.pdbx_strand_id
1 'polypeptide(L)'
;MNVKRKKIFKNLENIDISNVRKIGDYCLFNNRKIKDLNLLKTIIIGDYFLASNDGLINFKASNLVKLGHFFFASNRSIIKLQLESLKEIGDSFLRCNKRTKILRFPNLIKVGNNFMGLNQDVMFFEAPNLEEVGNDFLKFCKNLFLFEAHNLKKVGDAFLYGNQKLTFLDLPNLEEIGSYFLYFNSKLKILKLLNVKKIGDSFLYYNQELVRFLTPLLRSVGDFFLFSNQKLLNLDLPNIEVVGNYFFYANEIIQNLNLPNLRQMGKRSLCKVKKPTILKEPHVYELIHSFPKKVLTKNIKLTR
;
A
#
# COMPACT_ATOMS: atom_id res chain seq x y z
N MET A 1 14.39 -12.31 34.50
CA MET A 1 15.79 -12.14 34.95
C MET A 1 16.33 -10.79 34.48
N ASN A 2 16.60 -9.89 35.43
CA ASN A 2 17.37 -8.63 35.34
C ASN A 2 17.12 -7.65 34.18
N VAL A 3 16.00 -6.93 34.23
CA VAL A 3 15.84 -5.65 33.52
C VAL A 3 16.60 -4.58 34.32
N LYS A 4 17.88 -4.35 33.99
CA LYS A 4 18.59 -3.14 34.42
C LYS A 4 17.73 -1.93 34.03
N ARG A 5 17.31 -1.12 35.00
CA ARG A 5 16.57 0.13 34.77
C ARG A 5 17.31 0.97 33.72
N LYS A 6 16.84 0.96 32.46
CA LYS A 6 17.37 1.83 31.40
C LYS A 6 17.20 3.27 31.88
N LYS A 7 18.29 4.05 31.92
CA LYS A 7 18.21 5.50 32.15
C LYS A 7 17.40 6.11 31.01
N ILE A 8 16.15 6.48 31.28
CA ILE A 8 15.30 7.22 30.35
C ILE A 8 15.51 8.69 30.67
N PHE A 9 16.08 9.43 29.73
CA PHE A 9 16.16 10.88 29.86
C PHE A 9 14.75 11.46 29.62
N LYS A 10 14.27 12.33 30.51
CA LYS A 10 12.97 13.01 30.37
C LYS A 10 13.17 14.52 30.45
N ASN A 11 12.30 15.27 29.77
CA ASN A 11 12.27 16.73 29.78
C ASN A 11 13.57 17.41 29.30
N LEU A 12 14.37 16.73 28.48
CA LEU A 12 15.54 17.35 27.85
C LEU A 12 15.10 18.45 26.88
N GLU A 13 15.77 19.60 26.94
CA GLU A 13 15.64 20.67 25.95
C GLU A 13 16.71 20.54 24.86
N ASN A 14 17.93 20.18 25.27
CA ASN A 14 19.09 19.99 24.40
C ASN A 14 19.84 18.72 24.79
N ILE A 15 20.42 18.04 23.80
CA ILE A 15 21.35 16.93 23.98
C ILE A 15 22.34 16.91 22.82
N ASP A 16 23.63 16.78 23.14
CA ASP A 16 24.65 16.50 22.13
C ASP A 16 25.06 15.02 22.20
N ILE A 17 24.60 14.26 21.21
CA ILE A 17 24.99 12.87 20.95
C ILE A 17 25.47 12.71 19.50
N SER A 18 25.95 13.79 18.90
CA SER A 18 26.40 13.84 17.50
C SER A 18 27.55 12.89 17.20
N ASN A 19 28.33 12.50 18.23
CA ASN A 19 29.46 11.57 18.13
C ASN A 19 29.10 10.10 18.38
N VAL A 20 27.87 9.79 18.77
CA VAL A 20 27.47 8.42 19.13
C VAL A 20 27.16 7.62 17.86
N ARG A 21 27.88 6.50 17.65
CA ARG A 21 27.69 5.63 16.48
C ARG A 21 26.51 4.66 16.61
N LYS A 22 26.23 4.17 17.82
CA LYS A 22 25.16 3.20 18.10
C LYS A 22 24.37 3.63 19.33
N ILE A 23 23.06 3.63 19.23
CA ILE A 23 22.15 4.00 20.32
C ILE A 23 21.19 2.85 20.59
N GLY A 24 21.03 2.49 21.87
CA GLY A 24 20.08 1.46 22.30
C GLY A 24 18.64 1.96 22.40
N ASP A 25 17.72 1.03 22.66
CA ASP A 25 16.29 1.33 22.69
C ASP A 25 15.91 2.32 23.81
N TYR A 26 14.84 3.08 23.58
CA TYR A 26 14.22 4.05 24.50
C TYR A 26 15.09 5.23 24.93
N CYS A 27 16.28 5.45 24.36
CA CYS A 27 17.23 6.45 24.87
C CYS A 27 16.62 7.87 24.98
N LEU A 28 15.89 8.34 23.97
CA LEU A 28 15.19 9.63 24.00
C LEU A 28 13.66 9.49 24.08
N PHE A 29 13.16 8.37 24.60
CA PHE A 29 11.73 8.13 24.76
C PHE A 29 11.07 9.22 25.63
N ASN A 30 9.92 9.74 25.17
CA ASN A 30 9.07 10.68 25.89
C ASN A 30 9.77 11.99 26.32
N ASN A 31 10.58 12.57 25.42
CA ASN A 31 11.13 13.93 25.60
C ASN A 31 10.29 14.95 24.84
N ARG A 32 9.43 15.67 25.55
CA ARG A 32 8.49 16.63 24.94
C ARG A 32 9.10 18.00 24.63
N LYS A 33 10.33 18.25 25.06
CA LYS A 33 10.98 19.57 24.99
C LYS A 33 12.11 19.66 23.96
N ILE A 34 12.66 18.54 23.46
CA ILE A 34 13.67 18.55 22.41
C ILE A 34 13.02 19.08 21.13
N LYS A 35 13.58 20.15 20.56
CA LYS A 35 13.12 20.75 19.29
C LYS A 35 13.99 20.34 18.10
N ASP A 36 15.28 20.16 18.35
CA ASP A 36 16.30 19.91 17.35
C ASP A 36 17.16 18.72 17.80
N LEU A 37 17.38 17.77 16.89
CA LEU A 37 18.27 16.65 17.14
C LEU A 37 19.11 16.31 15.92
N ASN A 38 20.41 16.20 16.13
CA ASN A 38 21.38 15.92 15.08
C ASN A 38 22.23 14.70 15.40
N LEU A 39 22.18 13.69 14.52
CA LEU A 39 22.79 12.37 14.66
C LEU A 39 23.65 12.03 13.42
N LEU A 40 24.47 12.97 12.97
CA LEU A 40 25.25 12.81 11.73
C LEU A 40 26.18 11.60 11.74
N LYS A 41 26.72 11.16 12.89
CA LYS A 41 27.63 10.00 12.96
C LYS A 41 26.94 8.71 13.41
N THR A 42 25.65 8.74 13.71
CA THR A 42 24.92 7.56 14.19
C THR A 42 24.54 6.67 13.01
N ILE A 43 24.86 5.37 13.14
CA ILE A 43 24.66 4.37 12.09
C ILE A 43 23.45 3.48 12.41
N ILE A 44 23.30 3.09 13.67
CA ILE A 44 22.26 2.14 14.13
C ILE A 44 21.58 2.68 15.37
N ILE A 45 20.25 2.63 15.39
CA ILE A 45 19.45 2.98 16.56
C ILE A 45 18.37 1.92 16.81
N GLY A 46 18.24 1.52 18.08
CA GLY A 46 17.25 0.56 18.55
C GLY A 46 15.81 1.11 18.62
N ASP A 47 14.95 0.34 19.28
CA ASP A 47 13.50 0.57 19.27
C ASP A 47 13.09 1.79 20.12
N TYR A 48 11.93 2.40 19.81
CA TYR A 48 11.30 3.48 20.59
C TYR A 48 12.18 4.71 20.85
N PHE A 49 13.29 4.89 20.12
CA PHE A 49 14.30 5.90 20.43
C PHE A 49 13.73 7.32 20.56
N LEU A 50 12.87 7.74 19.61
CA LEU A 50 12.19 9.04 19.61
C LEU A 50 10.68 8.92 19.75
N ALA A 51 10.18 7.82 20.31
CA ALA A 51 8.73 7.72 20.56
C ALA A 51 8.28 8.77 21.59
N SER A 52 7.11 9.36 21.37
CA SER A 52 6.48 10.38 22.20
C SER A 52 7.28 11.69 22.37
N ASN A 53 7.98 12.13 21.32
CA ASN A 53 8.73 13.39 21.30
C ASN A 53 7.90 14.53 20.68
N ASP A 54 7.01 15.12 21.47
CA ASP A 54 6.04 16.10 20.98
C ASP A 54 6.65 17.41 20.47
N GLY A 55 7.83 17.79 20.96
CA GLY A 55 8.50 19.06 20.63
C GLY A 55 9.40 19.00 19.41
N LEU A 56 9.71 17.81 18.89
CA LEU A 56 10.77 17.64 17.88
C LEU A 56 10.29 18.15 16.53
N ILE A 57 10.96 19.19 16.03
CA ILE A 57 10.66 19.86 14.77
C ILE A 57 11.71 19.46 13.72
N ASN A 58 12.98 19.47 14.12
CA ASN A 58 14.11 19.24 13.21
C ASN A 58 14.88 17.98 13.63
N PHE A 59 14.90 16.99 12.75
CA PHE A 59 15.70 15.78 12.92
C PHE A 59 16.63 15.58 11.73
N LYS A 60 17.93 15.41 12.01
CA LYS A 60 18.96 15.15 11.00
C LYS A 60 19.75 13.91 11.38
N ALA A 61 19.84 12.94 10.48
CA ALA A 61 20.64 11.73 10.68
C ALA A 61 21.13 11.18 9.35
N SER A 62 22.18 11.80 8.80
CA SER A 62 22.63 11.55 7.42
C SER A 62 23.29 10.18 7.21
N ASN A 63 23.87 9.56 8.24
CA ASN A 63 24.56 8.27 8.15
C ASN A 63 23.76 7.11 8.75
N LEU A 64 22.49 7.34 9.06
CA LEU A 64 21.63 6.35 9.71
C LEU A 64 21.21 5.29 8.70
N VAL A 65 21.56 4.03 8.95
CA VAL A 65 21.34 2.91 8.01
C VAL A 65 20.11 2.08 8.40
N LYS A 66 19.90 1.86 9.70
CA LYS A 66 18.84 0.98 10.21
C LYS A 66 18.14 1.56 11.43
N LEU A 67 16.82 1.45 11.42
CA LEU A 67 15.94 1.89 12.49
C LEU A 67 15.14 0.73 13.08
N GLY A 68 15.09 0.68 14.41
CA GLY A 68 14.21 -0.22 15.15
C GLY A 68 12.73 0.14 15.05
N HIS A 69 11.91 -0.63 15.76
CA HIS A 69 10.46 -0.50 15.82
C HIS A 69 10.04 0.77 16.58
N PHE A 70 8.88 1.32 16.23
CA PHE A 70 8.25 2.47 16.90
C PHE A 70 9.15 3.71 17.02
N PHE A 71 10.18 3.85 16.17
CA PHE A 71 11.24 4.84 16.33
C PHE A 71 10.71 6.28 16.51
N PHE A 72 9.75 6.71 15.69
CA PHE A 72 9.08 8.02 15.76
C PHE A 72 7.62 7.91 16.22
N ALA A 73 7.21 6.85 16.92
CA ALA A 73 5.80 6.71 17.29
C ALA A 73 5.30 7.90 18.16
N SER A 74 4.09 8.37 17.91
CA SER A 74 3.39 9.40 18.68
C SER A 74 4.12 10.76 18.78
N ASN A 75 4.74 11.22 17.69
CA ASN A 75 5.28 12.59 17.62
C ASN A 75 4.25 13.55 17.02
N ARG A 76 4.30 14.82 17.44
CA ARG A 76 3.27 15.83 17.11
C ARG A 76 3.79 17.07 16.40
N SER A 77 5.08 17.14 16.06
CA SER A 77 5.70 18.35 15.50
C SER A 77 6.42 18.17 14.17
N ILE A 78 6.86 16.95 13.82
CA ILE A 78 7.56 16.70 12.56
C ILE A 78 6.61 16.83 11.35
N ILE A 79 6.92 17.78 10.46
CA ILE A 79 6.17 18.02 9.22
C ILE A 79 6.83 17.34 8.02
N LYS A 80 8.16 17.38 7.95
CA LYS A 80 8.96 16.78 6.87
C LYS A 80 10.02 15.87 7.49
N LEU A 81 10.20 14.68 6.91
CA LEU A 81 11.28 13.78 7.27
C LEU A 81 12.02 13.31 6.01
N GLN A 82 13.33 13.47 6.03
CA GLN A 82 14.22 13.09 4.94
C GLN A 82 15.46 12.42 5.51
N LEU A 83 15.71 11.16 5.13
CA LEU A 83 16.85 10.37 5.62
C LEU A 83 17.54 9.68 4.44
N GLU A 84 18.65 10.27 4.01
CA GLU A 84 19.35 9.91 2.77
C GLU A 84 19.95 8.51 2.80
N SER A 85 20.64 8.11 3.88
CA SER A 85 21.37 6.83 3.93
C SER A 85 20.56 5.65 4.47
N LEU A 86 19.29 5.88 4.82
CA LEU A 86 18.46 4.88 5.47
C LEU A 86 18.18 3.71 4.52
N LYS A 87 18.43 2.48 4.98
CA LYS A 87 18.22 1.23 4.23
C LYS A 87 17.05 0.43 4.75
N GLU A 88 16.86 0.39 6.08
CA GLU A 88 15.84 -0.44 6.73
C GLU A 88 15.09 0.31 7.83
N ILE A 89 13.76 0.13 7.85
CA ILE A 89 12.86 0.67 8.87
C ILE A 89 12.03 -0.46 9.48
N GLY A 90 12.04 -0.58 10.81
CA GLY A 90 11.17 -1.51 11.54
C GLY A 90 9.69 -1.07 11.60
N ASP A 91 8.86 -1.93 12.18
CA ASP A 91 7.42 -1.72 12.31
C ASP A 91 7.02 -0.43 13.05
N SER A 92 5.85 0.12 12.71
CA SER A 92 5.21 1.24 13.40
C SER A 92 6.06 2.52 13.50
N PHE A 93 6.98 2.70 12.56
CA PHE A 93 7.95 3.79 12.50
C PHE A 93 7.38 5.16 12.87
N LEU A 94 6.32 5.58 12.19
CA LEU A 94 5.66 6.87 12.33
C LEU A 94 4.22 6.73 12.85
N ARG A 95 3.89 5.67 13.61
CA ARG A 95 2.54 5.52 14.18
C ARG A 95 2.10 6.78 14.93
N CYS A 96 0.87 7.28 14.73
CA CYS A 96 0.32 8.47 15.39
C CYS A 96 1.08 9.80 15.16
N ASN A 97 1.64 10.04 13.97
CA ASN A 97 2.34 11.27 13.54
C ASN A 97 1.46 12.20 12.69
N LYS A 98 0.38 12.73 13.28
CA LYS A 98 -0.70 13.39 12.53
C LYS A 98 -0.34 14.65 11.75
N ARG A 99 0.88 15.19 11.85
CA ARG A 99 1.32 16.41 11.11
C ARG A 99 2.35 16.13 10.02
N THR A 100 2.86 14.91 9.91
CA THR A 100 3.88 14.57 8.92
C THR A 100 3.25 14.54 7.54
N LYS A 101 3.78 15.38 6.65
CA LYS A 101 3.25 15.66 5.31
C LYS A 101 4.15 15.14 4.19
N ILE A 102 5.46 15.17 4.39
CA ILE A 102 6.47 14.90 3.35
C ILE A 102 7.48 13.88 3.87
N LEU A 103 7.64 12.79 3.13
CA LEU A 103 8.58 11.71 3.43
C LEU A 103 9.49 11.44 2.23
N ARG A 104 10.80 11.44 2.47
CA ARG A 104 11.83 11.18 1.44
C ARG A 104 12.91 10.24 1.94
N PHE A 105 13.07 9.10 1.27
CA PHE A 105 14.06 8.09 1.63
C PHE A 105 14.73 7.51 0.37
N PRO A 106 15.64 8.25 -0.28
CA PRO A 106 16.22 7.86 -1.57
C PRO A 106 16.90 6.48 -1.60
N ASN A 107 17.48 6.04 -0.48
CA ASN A 107 18.20 4.77 -0.40
C ASN A 107 17.47 3.65 0.35
N LEU A 108 16.23 3.88 0.77
CA LEU A 108 15.46 2.92 1.56
C LEU A 108 15.16 1.68 0.73
N ILE A 109 15.37 0.49 1.31
CA ILE A 109 15.19 -0.81 0.65
C ILE A 109 14.01 -1.56 1.24
N LYS A 110 13.88 -1.56 2.58
CA LYS A 110 12.87 -2.38 3.27
C LYS A 110 12.18 -1.64 4.40
N VAL A 111 10.87 -1.84 4.51
CA VAL A 111 10.04 -1.33 5.61
C VAL A 111 9.19 -2.44 6.22
N GLY A 112 9.12 -2.46 7.55
CA GLY A 112 8.24 -3.35 8.31
C GLY A 112 6.76 -2.97 8.23
N ASN A 113 5.96 -3.52 9.15
CA ASN A 113 4.51 -3.35 9.17
C ASN A 113 4.09 -2.00 9.75
N ASN A 114 2.90 -1.53 9.39
CA ASN A 114 2.20 -0.41 9.99
C ASN A 114 3.04 0.89 10.02
N PHE A 115 3.83 1.11 8.96
CA PHE A 115 4.82 2.20 8.84
C PHE A 115 4.27 3.56 9.29
N MET A 116 3.02 3.88 8.90
CA MET A 116 2.30 5.07 9.35
C MET A 116 0.90 4.78 9.90
N GLY A 117 0.75 3.82 10.83
CA GLY A 117 -0.53 3.61 11.51
C GLY A 117 -1.13 4.86 12.15
N LEU A 118 -2.43 5.11 11.95
CA LEU A 118 -3.17 6.26 12.52
C LEU A 118 -2.64 7.64 12.06
N ASN A 119 -2.17 7.73 10.81
CA ASN A 119 -1.79 8.97 10.14
C ASN A 119 -2.72 9.28 8.97
N GLN A 120 -3.03 10.55 8.75
CA GLN A 120 -3.94 10.96 7.66
C GLN A 120 -3.38 12.09 6.78
N ASP A 121 -2.32 12.77 7.23
CA ASP A 121 -1.84 14.03 6.64
C ASP A 121 -0.65 13.90 5.69
N VAL A 122 -0.05 12.72 5.55
CA VAL A 122 1.01 12.52 4.55
C VAL A 122 0.45 12.80 3.16
N MET A 123 1.15 13.63 2.41
CA MET A 123 0.74 14.07 1.08
C MET A 123 1.69 13.54 0.00
N PHE A 124 2.97 13.43 0.34
CA PHE A 124 4.06 13.05 -0.55
C PHE A 124 4.95 11.98 0.11
N PHE A 125 5.16 10.87 -0.60
CA PHE A 125 6.11 9.83 -0.24
C PHE A 125 7.00 9.48 -1.43
N GLU A 126 8.31 9.49 -1.23
CA GLU A 126 9.31 9.17 -2.25
C GLU A 126 10.39 8.26 -1.65
N ALA A 127 10.52 7.06 -2.22
CA ALA A 127 11.57 6.09 -1.92
C ALA A 127 11.87 5.26 -3.18
N PRO A 128 12.60 5.82 -4.17
CA PRO A 128 12.82 5.19 -5.48
C PRO A 128 13.45 3.80 -5.40
N ASN A 129 14.31 3.55 -4.41
CA ASN A 129 15.01 2.26 -4.21
C ASN A 129 14.25 1.26 -3.32
N LEU A 130 13.04 1.59 -2.86
CA LEU A 130 12.27 0.73 -1.96
C LEU A 130 11.88 -0.56 -2.68
N GLU A 131 12.21 -1.71 -2.10
CA GLU A 131 11.95 -3.04 -2.70
C GLU A 131 10.84 -3.82 -1.99
N GLU A 132 10.73 -3.69 -0.66
CA GLU A 132 9.78 -4.46 0.15
C GLU A 132 9.13 -3.61 1.25
N VAL A 133 7.81 -3.75 1.40
CA VAL A 133 7.06 -3.20 2.54
C VAL A 133 6.15 -4.23 3.18
N GLY A 134 6.01 -4.16 4.50
CA GLY A 134 5.07 -4.98 5.27
C GLY A 134 3.61 -4.57 5.13
N ASN A 135 2.78 -5.16 5.99
CA ASN A 135 1.34 -4.91 6.05
C ASN A 135 1.03 -3.47 6.52
N ASP A 136 -0.13 -2.94 6.15
CA ASP A 136 -0.66 -1.64 6.61
C ASP A 136 0.28 -0.44 6.38
N PHE A 137 1.16 -0.49 5.37
CA PHE A 137 2.25 0.47 5.16
C PHE A 137 1.80 1.96 5.22
N LEU A 138 0.92 2.38 4.30
CA LEU A 138 0.35 3.72 4.24
C LEU A 138 -1.19 3.66 4.28
N LYS A 139 -1.69 2.84 5.20
CA LYS A 139 -3.13 2.67 5.46
C LYS A 139 -3.74 3.95 6.03
N PHE A 140 -4.89 4.33 5.47
CA PHE A 140 -5.69 5.53 5.79
C PHE A 140 -4.95 6.86 5.64
N CYS A 141 -3.91 6.93 4.81
CA CYS A 141 -3.22 8.18 4.48
C CYS A 141 -4.07 9.04 3.51
N LYS A 142 -5.22 9.51 3.97
CA LYS A 142 -6.29 10.11 3.14
C LYS A 142 -5.83 11.26 2.25
N ASN A 143 -4.79 12.00 2.65
CA ASN A 143 -4.24 13.14 1.91
C ASN A 143 -3.13 12.79 0.90
N LEU A 144 -2.69 11.52 0.83
CA LEU A 144 -1.64 11.09 -0.08
C LEU A 144 -2.07 11.32 -1.53
N PHE A 145 -1.35 12.17 -2.25
CA PHE A 145 -1.63 12.45 -3.67
C PHE A 145 -0.47 12.03 -4.59
N LEU A 146 0.74 11.89 -4.05
CA LEU A 146 1.92 11.44 -4.79
C LEU A 146 2.69 10.39 -4.00
N PHE A 147 2.93 9.25 -4.66
CA PHE A 147 3.64 8.09 -4.14
C PHE A 147 4.64 7.59 -5.19
N GLU A 148 5.92 7.55 -4.85
CA GLU A 148 7.00 7.15 -5.75
C GLU A 148 7.87 6.05 -5.12
N ALA A 149 7.81 4.85 -5.69
CA ALA A 149 8.61 3.69 -5.30
C ALA A 149 8.77 2.72 -6.49
N HIS A 150 9.50 3.14 -7.52
CA HIS A 150 9.56 2.41 -8.79
C HIS A 150 10.22 1.03 -8.71
N ASN A 151 11.11 0.81 -7.73
CA ASN A 151 11.78 -0.48 -7.51
C ASN A 151 11.01 -1.45 -6.60
N LEU A 152 9.77 -1.10 -6.20
CA LEU A 152 8.99 -1.91 -5.27
C LEU A 152 8.60 -3.25 -5.91
N LYS A 153 9.05 -4.34 -5.28
CA LYS A 153 8.84 -5.74 -5.73
C LYS A 153 7.79 -6.46 -4.93
N LYS A 154 7.67 -6.15 -3.63
CA LYS A 154 6.79 -6.86 -2.70
C LYS A 154 6.08 -5.92 -1.73
N VAL A 155 4.78 -6.17 -1.54
CA VAL A 155 3.95 -5.48 -0.55
C VAL A 155 3.14 -6.47 0.28
N GLY A 156 2.97 -6.17 1.55
CA GLY A 156 2.04 -6.86 2.43
C GLY A 156 0.57 -6.47 2.21
N ASP A 157 -0.29 -6.95 3.10
CA ASP A 157 -1.71 -6.65 3.10
C ASP A 157 -1.99 -5.17 3.39
N ALA A 158 -3.07 -4.64 2.84
CA ALA A 158 -3.56 -3.28 3.12
C ALA A 158 -2.54 -2.16 2.85
N PHE A 159 -1.61 -2.36 1.91
CA PHE A 159 -0.53 -1.45 1.50
C PHE A 159 -0.95 0.03 1.42
N LEU A 160 -2.01 0.33 0.66
CA LEU A 160 -2.59 1.67 0.48
C LEU A 160 -4.10 1.66 0.72
N TYR A 161 -4.54 0.93 1.76
CA TYR A 161 -5.94 0.88 2.14
C TYR A 161 -6.48 2.28 2.47
N GLY A 162 -7.53 2.73 1.78
CA GLY A 162 -8.33 3.89 2.16
C GLY A 162 -7.70 5.26 1.88
N ASN A 163 -6.80 5.40 0.90
CA ASN A 163 -6.29 6.71 0.48
C ASN A 163 -7.34 7.41 -0.41
N GLN A 164 -7.63 8.68 -0.15
CA GLN A 164 -8.76 9.39 -0.76
C GLN A 164 -8.35 10.50 -1.74
N LYS A 165 -7.05 10.68 -2.00
CA LYS A 165 -6.53 11.69 -2.94
C LYS A 165 -5.61 11.15 -4.02
N LEU A 166 -5.12 9.92 -3.89
CA LEU A 166 -4.24 9.31 -4.89
C LEU A 166 -5.02 9.08 -6.19
N THR A 167 -4.52 9.63 -7.30
CA THR A 167 -5.19 9.55 -8.62
C THR A 167 -4.49 8.62 -9.61
N PHE A 168 -3.19 8.38 -9.43
CA PHE A 168 -2.35 7.58 -10.30
C PHE A 168 -1.39 6.75 -9.46
N LEU A 169 -1.19 5.49 -9.85
CA LEU A 169 -0.15 4.63 -9.28
C LEU A 169 0.46 3.75 -10.37
N ASP A 170 1.79 3.73 -10.42
CA ASP A 170 2.58 2.94 -11.38
C ASP A 170 3.73 2.27 -10.64
N LEU A 171 3.65 0.95 -10.52
CA LEU A 171 4.65 0.12 -9.83
C LEU A 171 5.13 -0.95 -10.83
N PRO A 172 6.06 -0.59 -11.72
CA PRO A 172 6.42 -1.41 -12.87
C PRO A 172 7.08 -2.73 -12.46
N ASN A 173 7.78 -2.74 -11.32
CA ASN A 173 8.54 -3.88 -10.82
C ASN A 173 7.80 -4.71 -9.76
N LEU A 174 6.52 -4.41 -9.48
CA LEU A 174 5.79 -5.11 -8.43
C LEU A 174 5.41 -6.53 -8.85
N GLU A 175 5.73 -7.52 -8.02
CA GLU A 175 5.55 -8.95 -8.30
C GLU A 175 4.64 -9.63 -7.28
N GLU A 176 4.82 -9.35 -5.99
CA GLU A 176 4.09 -9.95 -4.88
C GLU A 176 3.16 -8.95 -4.18
N ILE A 177 1.87 -9.29 -4.08
CA ILE A 177 0.83 -8.43 -3.51
C ILE A 177 -0.01 -9.18 -2.47
N GLY A 178 -0.12 -8.60 -1.27
CA GLY A 178 -1.07 -9.02 -0.24
C GLY A 178 -2.53 -8.64 -0.52
N SER A 179 -3.43 -9.06 0.36
CA SER A 179 -4.86 -8.74 0.29
C SER A 179 -5.12 -7.27 0.60
N TYR A 180 -6.28 -6.74 0.19
CA TYR A 180 -6.71 -5.36 0.49
C TYR A 180 -5.78 -4.24 -0.04
N PHE A 181 -4.92 -4.54 -1.03
CA PHE A 181 -3.87 -3.66 -1.56
C PHE A 181 -4.27 -2.18 -1.71
N LEU A 182 -5.39 -1.91 -2.40
CA LEU A 182 -5.96 -0.58 -2.66
C LEU A 182 -7.46 -0.57 -2.33
N TYR A 183 -7.84 -1.16 -1.21
CA TYR A 183 -9.22 -1.16 -0.73
C TYR A 183 -9.71 0.26 -0.40
N PHE A 184 -10.87 0.68 -0.91
CA PHE A 184 -11.48 2.01 -0.72
C PHE A 184 -10.64 3.22 -1.20
N ASN A 185 -10.01 3.18 -2.38
CA ASN A 185 -9.34 4.38 -2.94
C ASN A 185 -10.24 5.13 -3.94
N SER A 186 -11.14 5.97 -3.44
CA SER A 186 -12.21 6.57 -4.24
C SER A 186 -11.76 7.49 -5.38
N LYS A 187 -10.53 8.02 -5.35
CA LYS A 187 -10.01 8.95 -6.38
C LYS A 187 -9.01 8.35 -7.36
N LEU A 188 -8.63 7.08 -7.18
CA LEU A 188 -7.69 6.41 -8.06
C LEU A 188 -8.31 6.26 -9.45
N LYS A 189 -7.65 6.81 -10.48
CA LYS A 189 -8.09 6.77 -11.87
C LYS A 189 -7.32 5.74 -12.69
N ILE A 190 -6.02 5.64 -12.46
CA ILE A 190 -5.11 4.81 -13.26
C ILE A 190 -4.23 3.98 -12.33
N LEU A 191 -4.18 2.68 -12.57
CA LEU A 191 -3.26 1.75 -11.93
C LEU A 191 -2.51 0.92 -12.97
N LYS A 192 -1.18 0.83 -12.84
CA LYS A 192 -0.34 -0.03 -13.68
C LYS A 192 0.54 -0.95 -12.83
N LEU A 193 0.40 -2.25 -13.06
CA LEU A 193 1.09 -3.32 -12.34
C LEU A 193 1.52 -4.40 -13.35
N LEU A 194 2.63 -4.15 -14.05
CA LEU A 194 2.97 -4.90 -15.26
C LEU A 194 3.49 -6.32 -14.98
N ASN A 195 4.14 -6.54 -13.83
CA ASN A 195 4.83 -7.80 -13.51
C ASN A 195 4.06 -8.73 -12.55
N VAL A 196 2.89 -8.32 -12.09
CA VAL A 196 2.10 -9.07 -11.11
C VAL A 196 1.44 -10.29 -11.74
N LYS A 197 1.65 -11.45 -11.11
CA LYS A 197 1.09 -12.75 -11.57
C LYS A 197 -0.05 -13.26 -10.70
N LYS A 198 -0.04 -12.93 -9.41
CA LYS A 198 -1.04 -13.40 -8.42
C LYS A 198 -1.42 -12.26 -7.49
N ILE A 199 -2.71 -12.20 -7.16
CA ILE A 199 -3.26 -11.18 -6.26
C ILE A 199 -4.19 -11.87 -5.25
N GLY A 200 -4.10 -11.48 -3.97
CA GLY A 200 -4.97 -11.95 -2.90
C GLY A 200 -6.40 -11.40 -2.97
N ASP A 201 -7.07 -11.42 -1.83
CA ASP A 201 -8.48 -11.02 -1.74
C ASP A 201 -8.64 -9.49 -1.69
N SER A 202 -9.80 -9.00 -2.13
CA SER A 202 -10.25 -7.62 -1.94
C SER A 202 -9.29 -6.54 -2.46
N PHE A 203 -8.56 -6.85 -3.53
CA PHE A 203 -7.48 -6.04 -4.09
C PHE A 203 -7.86 -4.57 -4.39
N LEU A 204 -8.93 -4.35 -5.15
CA LEU A 204 -9.47 -3.05 -5.56
C LEU A 204 -10.97 -2.94 -5.23
N TYR A 205 -11.31 -3.21 -3.98
CA TYR A 205 -12.68 -3.07 -3.49
C TYR A 205 -13.08 -1.59 -3.38
N TYR A 206 -14.17 -1.18 -4.04
CA TYR A 206 -14.71 0.20 -4.09
C TYR A 206 -13.69 1.28 -4.53
N ASN A 207 -13.17 1.20 -5.75
CA ASN A 207 -12.43 2.31 -6.38
C ASN A 207 -13.31 2.99 -7.44
N GLN A 208 -14.12 3.95 -7.00
CA GLN A 208 -15.21 4.54 -7.78
C GLN A 208 -14.75 5.34 -9.00
N GLU A 209 -13.51 5.84 -9.03
CA GLU A 209 -12.99 6.66 -10.12
C GLU A 209 -12.05 5.90 -11.08
N LEU A 210 -11.86 4.59 -10.88
CA LEU A 210 -10.91 3.81 -11.65
C LEU A 210 -11.39 3.66 -13.10
N VAL A 211 -10.63 4.22 -14.04
CA VAL A 211 -10.93 4.18 -15.48
C VAL A 211 -9.97 3.29 -16.26
N ARG A 212 -8.74 3.09 -15.75
CA ARG A 212 -7.71 2.28 -16.42
C ARG A 212 -6.94 1.45 -15.42
N PHE A 213 -6.88 0.15 -15.69
CA PHE A 213 -6.11 -0.81 -14.91
C PHE A 213 -5.33 -1.72 -15.87
N LEU A 214 -4.01 -1.82 -15.68
CA LEU A 214 -3.12 -2.62 -16.53
C LEU A 214 -2.38 -3.66 -15.70
N THR A 215 -2.61 -4.94 -16.00
CA THR A 215 -1.90 -6.07 -15.37
C THR A 215 -1.85 -7.28 -16.34
N PRO A 216 -1.04 -7.20 -17.41
CA PRO A 216 -1.10 -8.15 -18.51
C PRO A 216 -0.64 -9.57 -18.13
N LEU A 217 0.17 -9.73 -17.09
CA LEU A 217 0.73 -11.02 -16.67
C LEU A 217 -0.09 -11.74 -15.59
N LEU A 218 -1.24 -11.18 -15.19
CA LEU A 218 -2.06 -11.72 -14.11
C LEU A 218 -2.67 -13.08 -14.47
N ARG A 219 -2.43 -14.10 -13.62
CA ARG A 219 -2.91 -15.48 -13.82
C ARG A 219 -3.98 -15.91 -12.84
N SER A 220 -3.91 -15.45 -11.59
CA SER A 220 -4.90 -15.82 -10.58
C SER A 220 -5.20 -14.70 -9.59
N VAL A 221 -6.45 -14.59 -9.18
CA VAL A 221 -6.90 -13.63 -8.17
C VAL A 221 -7.82 -14.26 -7.14
N GLY A 222 -7.77 -13.72 -5.93
CA GLY A 222 -8.67 -14.08 -4.83
C GLY A 222 -10.09 -13.54 -4.98
N ASP A 223 -10.84 -13.64 -3.88
CA ASP A 223 -12.22 -13.16 -3.79
C ASP A 223 -12.27 -11.63 -3.83
N PHE A 224 -13.37 -11.06 -4.33
CA PHE A 224 -13.63 -9.61 -4.33
C PHE A 224 -12.57 -8.75 -5.05
N PHE A 225 -11.84 -9.31 -6.01
CA PHE A 225 -10.72 -8.66 -6.72
C PHE A 225 -11.00 -7.21 -7.17
N LEU A 226 -12.08 -6.99 -7.90
CA LEU A 226 -12.50 -5.70 -8.47
C LEU A 226 -13.96 -5.40 -8.10
N PHE A 227 -14.31 -5.54 -6.83
CA PHE A 227 -15.68 -5.28 -6.37
C PHE A 227 -16.08 -3.80 -6.46
N SER A 228 -17.17 -3.50 -7.16
CA SER A 228 -17.81 -2.18 -7.24
C SER A 228 -16.91 -1.02 -7.75
N ASN A 229 -16.30 -1.19 -8.92
CA ASN A 229 -15.53 -0.15 -9.62
C ASN A 229 -16.37 0.50 -10.73
N GLN A 230 -17.09 1.57 -10.36
CA GLN A 230 -18.19 2.11 -11.16
C GLN A 230 -17.79 2.92 -12.41
N LYS A 231 -16.49 3.13 -12.68
CA LYS A 231 -16.01 3.87 -13.85
C LYS A 231 -15.13 3.07 -14.82
N LEU A 232 -14.94 1.77 -14.56
CA LEU A 232 -14.10 0.92 -15.39
C LEU A 232 -14.90 0.46 -16.63
N LEU A 233 -14.52 0.97 -17.81
CA LEU A 233 -15.19 0.66 -19.07
C LEU A 233 -14.59 -0.55 -19.79
N ASN A 234 -13.30 -0.83 -19.58
CA ASN A 234 -12.59 -1.90 -20.25
C ASN A 234 -11.72 -2.65 -19.23
N LEU A 235 -11.79 -3.97 -19.27
CA LEU A 235 -10.89 -4.84 -18.52
C LEU A 235 -10.36 -5.93 -19.46
N ASP A 236 -9.04 -5.94 -19.64
CA ASP A 236 -8.33 -6.93 -20.44
C ASP A 236 -7.34 -7.67 -19.55
N LEU A 237 -7.58 -8.97 -19.37
CA LEU A 237 -6.71 -9.87 -18.61
C LEU A 237 -6.41 -11.08 -19.49
N PRO A 238 -5.46 -10.97 -20.43
CA PRO A 238 -5.24 -11.99 -21.46
C PRO A 238 -4.75 -13.33 -20.87
N ASN A 239 -4.08 -13.30 -19.72
CA ASN A 239 -3.47 -14.48 -19.09
C ASN A 239 -4.22 -15.01 -17.86
N ILE A 240 -5.40 -14.46 -17.52
CA ILE A 240 -6.14 -14.89 -16.33
C ILE A 240 -6.69 -16.30 -16.50
N GLU A 241 -6.45 -17.16 -15.51
CA GLU A 241 -6.85 -18.57 -15.51
C GLU A 241 -7.88 -18.87 -14.42
N VAL A 242 -7.70 -18.31 -13.22
CA VAL A 242 -8.51 -18.62 -12.04
C VAL A 242 -8.92 -17.33 -11.32
N VAL A 243 -10.22 -17.19 -11.03
CA VAL A 243 -10.74 -16.06 -10.25
C VAL A 243 -11.61 -16.53 -9.07
N GLY A 244 -11.48 -15.87 -7.92
CA GLY A 244 -12.30 -16.11 -6.73
C GLY A 244 -13.76 -15.67 -6.86
N ASN A 245 -14.52 -15.80 -5.77
CA ASN A 245 -15.89 -15.32 -5.67
C ASN A 245 -15.97 -13.81 -5.80
N TYR A 246 -17.05 -13.29 -6.37
CA TYR A 246 -17.27 -11.85 -6.52
C TYR A 246 -16.15 -11.09 -7.27
N PHE A 247 -15.36 -11.80 -8.10
CA PHE A 247 -14.23 -11.29 -8.87
C PHE A 247 -14.45 -9.88 -9.46
N PHE A 248 -15.57 -9.67 -10.13
CA PHE A 248 -15.92 -8.43 -10.83
C PHE A 248 -17.36 -7.99 -10.52
N TYR A 249 -17.80 -8.19 -9.28
CA TYR A 249 -19.16 -7.88 -8.85
C TYR A 249 -19.46 -6.37 -8.86
N ALA A 250 -20.67 -5.98 -9.26
CA ALA A 250 -21.18 -4.59 -9.27
C ALA A 250 -20.37 -3.59 -10.13
N ASN A 251 -19.84 -4.05 -11.27
CA ASN A 251 -19.23 -3.20 -12.29
C ASN A 251 -20.21 -2.98 -13.45
N GLU A 252 -21.25 -2.19 -13.21
CA GLU A 252 -22.45 -2.15 -14.06
C GLU A 252 -22.24 -1.50 -15.44
N ILE A 253 -21.19 -0.69 -15.62
CA ILE A 253 -20.96 0.10 -16.85
C ILE A 253 -19.90 -0.48 -17.78
N ILE A 254 -19.32 -1.64 -17.45
CA ILE A 254 -18.28 -2.27 -18.27
C ILE A 254 -18.79 -2.49 -19.70
N GLN A 255 -17.97 -2.14 -20.68
CA GLN A 255 -18.27 -2.30 -22.11
C GLN A 255 -17.52 -3.49 -22.70
N ASN A 256 -16.24 -3.64 -22.37
CA ASN A 256 -15.40 -4.74 -22.88
C ASN A 256 -14.74 -5.50 -21.74
N LEU A 257 -14.92 -6.82 -21.72
CA LEU A 257 -14.34 -7.73 -20.74
C LEU A 257 -13.66 -8.90 -21.47
N ASN A 258 -12.33 -8.89 -21.52
CA ASN A 258 -11.55 -9.91 -22.23
C ASN A 258 -10.83 -10.82 -21.23
N LEU A 259 -11.24 -12.09 -21.18
CA LEU A 259 -10.74 -13.12 -20.26
C LEU A 259 -10.51 -14.46 -21.01
N PRO A 260 -9.71 -14.47 -22.10
CA PRO A 260 -9.72 -15.57 -23.07
C PRO A 260 -9.20 -16.91 -22.52
N ASN A 261 -8.36 -16.85 -21.48
CA ASN A 261 -7.73 -18.02 -20.87
C ASN A 261 -8.41 -18.48 -19.56
N LEU A 262 -9.56 -17.90 -19.20
CA LEU A 262 -10.23 -18.19 -17.93
C LEU A 262 -10.77 -19.63 -17.89
N ARG A 263 -10.35 -20.39 -16.88
CA ARG A 263 -10.72 -21.81 -16.69
C ARG A 263 -11.65 -22.02 -15.51
N GLN A 264 -11.47 -21.24 -14.44
CA GLN A 264 -12.25 -21.35 -13.22
C GLN A 264 -12.70 -19.98 -12.73
N MET A 265 -13.99 -19.90 -12.37
CA MET A 265 -14.60 -18.66 -11.88
C MET A 265 -15.45 -18.93 -10.63
N GLY A 266 -15.18 -18.17 -9.57
CA GLY A 266 -15.94 -18.24 -8.33
C GLY A 266 -17.39 -17.76 -8.45
N LYS A 267 -18.18 -17.98 -7.40
CA LYS A 267 -19.60 -17.65 -7.35
C LYS A 267 -19.82 -16.14 -7.43
N ARG A 268 -20.90 -15.72 -8.09
CA ARG A 268 -21.33 -14.30 -8.21
C ARG A 268 -20.29 -13.36 -8.83
N SER A 269 -19.29 -13.90 -9.54
CA SER A 269 -18.17 -13.12 -10.11
C SER A 269 -18.59 -12.01 -11.07
N LEU A 270 -19.65 -12.21 -11.85
CA LEU A 270 -20.16 -11.24 -12.83
C LEU A 270 -21.59 -10.76 -12.48
N CYS A 271 -22.03 -10.92 -11.22
CA CYS A 271 -23.32 -10.38 -10.81
C CYS A 271 -23.30 -8.84 -10.84
N LYS A 272 -24.42 -8.25 -11.26
CA LYS A 272 -24.55 -6.79 -11.48
C LYS A 272 -23.52 -6.25 -12.51
N VAL A 273 -23.26 -7.04 -13.55
CA VAL A 273 -22.55 -6.63 -14.76
C VAL A 273 -23.57 -6.67 -15.90
N LYS A 274 -23.73 -5.58 -16.66
CA LYS A 274 -24.53 -5.60 -17.90
C LYS A 274 -23.76 -6.41 -18.96
N LYS A 275 -24.45 -7.14 -19.84
CA LYS A 275 -23.80 -7.95 -20.90
C LYS A 275 -22.80 -7.05 -21.67
N PRO A 276 -21.48 -7.29 -21.56
CA PRO A 276 -20.47 -6.53 -22.30
C PRO A 276 -20.61 -6.79 -23.80
N THR A 277 -20.21 -5.82 -24.62
CA THR A 277 -20.29 -5.88 -26.10
C THR A 277 -19.41 -6.98 -26.69
N ILE A 278 -18.32 -7.33 -25.99
CA ILE A 278 -17.41 -8.40 -26.38
C ILE A 278 -17.10 -9.23 -25.12
N LEU A 279 -17.82 -10.34 -24.95
CA LEU A 279 -17.38 -11.48 -24.15
C LEU A 279 -16.79 -12.47 -25.15
N LYS A 280 -15.46 -12.60 -25.19
CA LYS A 280 -14.85 -13.80 -25.78
C LYS A 280 -15.00 -14.89 -24.72
N GLU A 281 -16.11 -15.62 -24.80
CA GLU A 281 -16.39 -16.70 -23.84
C GLU A 281 -15.26 -17.73 -23.90
N PRO A 282 -14.69 -18.13 -22.76
CA PRO A 282 -13.76 -19.25 -22.73
C PRO A 282 -14.53 -20.55 -23.03
N HIS A 283 -13.81 -21.60 -23.40
CA HIS A 283 -14.34 -22.97 -23.42
C HIS A 283 -14.66 -23.41 -21.98
N VAL A 284 -15.77 -22.94 -21.38
CA VAL A 284 -16.12 -23.19 -19.97
C VAL A 284 -17.21 -24.25 -19.86
N TYR A 285 -16.85 -25.43 -19.36
CA TYR A 285 -17.78 -26.54 -19.15
C TYR A 285 -18.64 -26.45 -17.88
N GLU A 286 -18.43 -25.49 -16.97
CA GLU A 286 -19.28 -25.32 -15.76
C GLU A 286 -19.57 -23.85 -15.43
N LEU A 287 -20.51 -23.24 -16.17
CA LEU A 287 -21.03 -21.88 -15.93
C LEU A 287 -22.38 -21.85 -15.19
N ILE A 288 -22.78 -22.96 -14.56
CA ILE A 288 -24.19 -23.30 -14.31
C ILE A 288 -24.94 -22.35 -13.34
N HIS A 289 -24.28 -21.49 -12.56
CA HIS A 289 -24.95 -20.67 -11.54
C HIS A 289 -24.54 -19.18 -11.44
N SER A 290 -23.81 -18.63 -12.41
CA SER A 290 -23.23 -17.28 -12.30
C SER A 290 -24.05 -16.15 -12.96
N PHE A 291 -25.01 -16.48 -13.84
CA PHE A 291 -25.91 -15.50 -14.47
C PHE A 291 -27.35 -15.62 -13.92
N PRO A 292 -28.05 -14.50 -13.65
CA PRO A 292 -29.45 -14.55 -13.26
C PRO A 292 -30.30 -15.18 -14.38
N LYS A 293 -31.14 -16.17 -14.03
CA LYS A 293 -31.96 -17.02 -14.92
C LYS A 293 -32.90 -16.29 -15.93
N LYS A 294 -32.91 -14.95 -15.99
CA LYS A 294 -33.85 -14.15 -16.82
C LYS A 294 -33.34 -13.72 -18.20
N VAL A 295 -32.14 -14.10 -18.66
CA VAL A 295 -31.55 -13.55 -19.92
C VAL A 295 -31.06 -14.62 -20.91
N LEU A 296 -31.63 -15.82 -20.87
CA LEU A 296 -31.33 -16.90 -21.83
C LEU A 296 -32.17 -16.86 -23.11
N THR A 297 -33.07 -15.90 -23.27
CA THR A 297 -33.93 -15.79 -24.47
C THR A 297 -33.77 -14.44 -25.13
N LYS A 298 -32.77 -14.30 -26.01
CA LYS A 298 -32.86 -13.70 -27.35
C LYS A 298 -31.47 -13.41 -27.91
N ASN A 299 -31.30 -13.86 -29.15
CA ASN A 299 -30.23 -13.54 -30.10
C ASN A 299 -28.88 -14.23 -29.87
N ILE A 300 -28.84 -15.53 -30.17
CA ILE A 300 -27.64 -16.16 -30.72
C ILE A 300 -27.92 -16.36 -32.21
N LYS A 301 -27.33 -15.52 -33.06
CA LYS A 301 -27.09 -15.91 -34.46
C LYS A 301 -25.81 -16.73 -34.46
N LEU A 302 -25.95 -18.03 -34.65
CA LEU A 302 -24.83 -18.89 -35.02
C LEU A 302 -24.53 -18.60 -36.50
N THR A 303 -23.47 -17.86 -36.78
CA THR A 303 -22.85 -17.91 -38.11
C THR A 303 -21.93 -19.12 -38.13
N ARG A 304 -22.15 -19.96 -39.16
CA ARG A 304 -21.45 -21.21 -39.44
C ARG A 304 -19.94 -21.06 -39.53
#